data_AF-A0A077EHW4-F1
#
_entry.id   AF-A0A077EHW4-F1
#
_cell.length_a   1.000
_cell.length_b   1.000
_cell.length_c   1.000
_cell.angle_alpha   90.00
_cell.angle_beta   90.00
_cell.angle_gamma   90.00
#
_symmetry.space_group_name_H-M   'P 1'
#
loop_
_entity.id
_entity.type
_entity.pdbx_description
1 polymer ?
#
loop_
_entity_poly.entity_id
_entity_poly.type
_entity_poly.pdbx_seq_one_letter_code
_entity_poly.pdbx_strand_id
1 'polypeptide(L)' 'MKCTNCDTTVNGNYELPLYLQLGREEQQFILDFFLSSGSIKEMSKQANLSYPTMRNKMDDLIEKISELKKTLP' A
#
# COMPACT_ATOMS: atom_id res chain seq x y z
N MET A 1 7.78 13.91 -13.83
CA MET A 1 7.66 12.52 -14.36
C MET A 1 8.13 12.49 -15.80
N LYS A 2 8.70 11.37 -16.30
CA LYS A 2 9.13 11.22 -17.70
C LYS A 2 8.46 10.02 -18.36
N CYS A 3 7.86 10.22 -19.53
CA CYS A 3 7.30 9.14 -20.35
C CYS A 3 8.43 8.38 -21.05
N THR A 4 8.47 7.05 -20.92
CA THR A 4 9.48 6.20 -21.58
C THR A 4 9.18 5.90 -23.06
N ASN A 5 7.97 6.21 -23.53
CA ASN A 5 7.53 5.91 -24.90
C ASN A 5 7.77 7.06 -25.88
N CYS A 6 7.75 8.32 -25.41
CA CYS A 6 7.87 9.50 -26.27
C CYS A 6 8.72 10.63 -25.69
N ASP A 7 9.48 10.37 -24.63
CA ASP A 7 10.38 11.31 -23.93
C ASP A 7 9.74 12.58 -23.34
N THR A 8 8.41 12.75 -23.46
CA THR A 8 7.68 13.85 -22.83
C THR A 8 7.98 13.92 -21.33
N THR A 9 8.48 15.08 -20.90
CA THR A 9 8.80 15.35 -19.50
C THR A 9 7.75 16.31 -18.93
N VAL A 10 7.09 15.86 -17.88
CA VAL A 10 6.07 16.63 -17.15
C VAL A 10 6.72 17.20 -15.89
N ASN A 11 6.75 18.53 -15.79
CA ASN A 11 7.37 19.30 -14.70
C ASN A 11 6.30 20.12 -13.97
N GLY A 12 6.41 20.19 -12.64
CA GLY A 12 5.47 20.88 -11.76
C GLY A 12 5.64 20.43 -10.31
N ASN A 13 4.97 21.12 -9.39
CA ASN A 13 4.86 20.69 -8.00
C ASN A 13 3.72 19.67 -7.91
N TYR A 14 4.06 18.43 -7.61
CA TYR A 14 3.09 17.37 -7.40
C TYR A 14 3.24 16.87 -5.98
N GLU A 15 2.14 16.84 -5.25
CA GLU A 15 2.10 16.09 -4.00
C GLU A 15 2.17 14.61 -4.31
N LEU A 16 3.03 13.90 -3.58
CA LEU A 16 3.12 12.46 -3.71
C LEU A 16 1.83 11.86 -3.13
N PRO A 17 1.01 11.15 -3.93
CA PRO A 17 -0.20 10.51 -3.43
C PRO A 17 0.11 9.61 -2.24
N LEU A 18 -0.79 9.54 -1.26
CA LEU A 18 -0.59 8.78 -0.02
C LEU A 18 -0.11 7.36 -0.28
N TYR A 19 -0.71 6.66 -1.25
CA TYR A 19 -0.33 5.29 -1.59
C TYR A 19 1.15 5.17 -2.02
N LEU A 20 1.69 6.17 -2.71
CA LEU A 20 3.09 6.19 -3.13
C LEU A 20 4.07 6.56 -2.00
N GLN A 21 3.56 7.03 -0.86
CA GLN A 21 4.35 7.22 0.36
C GLN A 21 4.55 5.91 1.13
N LEU A 22 3.79 4.86 0.81
CA LEU A 22 3.95 3.52 1.38
C LEU A 22 5.13 2.79 0.73
N GLY A 23 5.77 1.89 1.48
CA GLY A 23 6.80 1.00 0.96
C GLY A 23 6.23 -0.03 -0.02
N ARG A 24 7.09 -0.64 -0.85
CA ARG A 24 6.64 -1.64 -1.85
C ARG A 24 5.89 -2.83 -1.24
N GLU A 25 6.34 -3.32 -0.08
CA GLU A 25 5.67 -4.44 0.61
C GLU A 25 4.28 -4.06 1.11
N GLU A 26 4.10 -2.83 1.59
CA GLU A 26 2.82 -2.31 2.06
C GLU A 26 1.86 -2.06 0.90
N GLN A 27 2.37 -1.54 -0.22
CA GLN A 27 1.63 -1.40 -1.46
C GLN A 27 1.14 -2.75 -1.97
N GLN A 28 2.01 -3.77 -1.95
CA GLN A 28 1.67 -5.13 -2.36
C GLN A 28 0.63 -5.74 -1.41
N PHE A 29 0.79 -5.55 -0.10
CA PHE A 29 -0.17 -6.03 0.89
C PHE A 29 -1.58 -5.50 0.62
N ILE A 30 -1.73 -4.21 0.28
CA ILE A 30 -3.03 -3.60 -0.06
C ILE A 30 -3.62 -4.24 -1.32
N LEU A 31 -2.79 -4.50 -2.34
CA LEU A 31 -3.24 -5.18 -3.57
C LEU A 31 -3.70 -6.60 -3.27
N ASP A 32 -2.94 -7.37 -2.49
CA ASP A 32 -3.29 -8.75 -2.13
C ASP A 32 -4.55 -8.79 -1.25
N PHE A 33 -4.71 -7.82 -0.36
CA PHE A 33 -5.94 -7.66 0.43
C PHE A 33 -7.14 -7.38 -0.47
N PHE A 34 -7.00 -6.51 -1.48
CA PHE A 34 -8.06 -6.25 -2.44
C PHE A 34 -8.40 -7.50 -3.27
N LEU A 35 -7.39 -8.20 -3.78
CA LEU A 35 -7.57 -9.43 -4.57
C LEU A 35 -8.16 -10.59 -3.76
N SER A 36 -7.96 -10.60 -2.44
CA SER A 36 -8.59 -11.56 -1.52
C SER A 36 -10.00 -11.15 -1.06
N SER A 37 -10.61 -10.12 -1.68
CA SER A 37 -11.90 -9.55 -1.28
C SER A 37 -11.93 -9.09 0.18
N GLY A 38 -10.78 -8.64 0.70
CA GLY A 38 -10.61 -8.21 2.08
C GLY A 38 -10.50 -9.35 3.10
N SER A 39 -10.21 -10.58 2.68
CA SER A 39 -10.14 -11.74 3.57
C SER A 39 -8.74 -11.96 4.13
N ILE A 40 -8.52 -11.49 5.37
CA ILE A 40 -7.29 -11.77 6.13
C ILE A 40 -7.05 -13.29 6.26
N LYS A 41 -8.11 -14.08 6.38
CA LYS A 41 -8.02 -15.54 6.47
C LYS A 41 -7.44 -16.14 5.18
N GLU A 42 -7.89 -15.69 4.02
CA GLU A 42 -7.35 -16.16 2.73
C GLU A 42 -5.91 -15.70 2.54
N MET A 43 -5.58 -14.45 2.88
CA MET A 43 -4.19 -13.96 2.84
C MET A 43 -3.28 -14.80 3.75
N SER A 44 -3.72 -15.12 4.96
CA SER A 44 -2.97 -15.95 5.91
C SER A 44 -2.65 -17.32 5.32
N LYS A 45 -3.66 -17.93 4.69
CA LYS A 45 -3.53 -19.23 4.02
C LYS A 45 -2.57 -19.17 2.83
N GLN A 46 -2.67 -18.14 1.98
CA GLN A 46 -1.80 -17.95 0.81
C GLN A 46 -0.34 -17.71 1.21
N ALA A 47 -0.11 -16.93 2.27
CA ALA A 47 1.23 -16.61 2.76
C ALA A 47 1.83 -17.69 3.67
N ASN A 48 1.08 -18.76 3.99
CA ASN A 48 1.45 -19.77 4.99
C ASN A 48 1.82 -19.14 6.35
N LEU A 49 1.05 -18.14 6.77
CA LEU A 49 1.20 -17.43 8.04
C LEU A 49 0.00 -17.69 8.95
N SER A 50 0.22 -17.52 10.26
CA SER A 50 -0.89 -17.57 11.21
C SER A 50 -1.83 -16.38 11.01
N TYR A 51 -3.12 -16.59 11.25
CA TYR A 51 -4.11 -15.50 11.22
C TYR A 51 -3.71 -14.33 12.13
N PRO A 52 -3.25 -14.54 13.39
CA PRO A 52 -2.74 -13.45 14.22
C PRO A 52 -1.59 -12.67 13.58
N THR A 53 -0.63 -13.34 12.93
CA THR A 53 0.48 -12.67 12.26
C THR A 53 0.01 -11.78 11.11
N MET A 54 -0.91 -12.29 10.28
CA MET A 54 -1.47 -11.52 9.17
C MET A 54 -2.33 -10.34 9.66
N ARG A 55 -3.06 -10.56 10.75
CA ARG A 55 -3.87 -9.53 11.39
C ARG A 55 -3.01 -8.38 11.91
N ASN A 56 -1.95 -8.68 12.65
CA ASN A 56 -1.02 -7.67 13.16
C ASN A 56 -0.43 -6.85 12.01
N LYS A 57 0.03 -7.49 10.93
CA LYS A 57 0.51 -6.79 9.72
C LYS A 57 -0.52 -5.81 9.14
N MET A 58 -1.80 -6.19 9.11
CA MET A 58 -2.87 -5.31 8.64
C MET A 58 -3.06 -4.12 9.57
N ASP A 59 -3.12 -4.37 10.89
CA ASP A 59 -3.35 -3.35 11.90
C ASP A 59 -2.18 -2.33 11.92
N ASP A 60 -0.93 -2.80 11.82
CA ASP A 60 0.27 -1.94 11.70
C ASP A 60 0.20 -1.01 10.47
N LEU A 61 -0.26 -1.55 9.33
CA LEU A 61 -0.41 -0.77 8.10
C LEU A 61 -1.55 0.26 8.19
N ILE A 62 -2.66 -0.09 8.85
CA ILE A 62 -3.76 0.83 9.11
C ILE A 62 -3.29 2.00 9.99
N GLU A 63 -2.51 1.72 11.05
CA GLU A 63 -1.93 2.74 11.92
C GLU A 63 -1.02 3.69 11.12
N LYS A 64 -0.10 3.13 10.32
CA LYS A 64 0.79 3.92 9.47
C LYS A 64 0.03 4.82 8.50
N ILE A 65 -0.96 4.29 7.80
CA ILE A 65 -1.80 5.07 6.87
C ILE A 65 -2.55 6.18 7.60
N SER A 66 -3.03 5.91 8.82
CA SER A 66 -3.74 6.89 9.65
C SER A 66 -2.82 8.04 10.07
N GLU A 67 -1.57 7.77 10.43
CA GLU A 67 -0.58 8.79 10.72
C GLU A 67 -0.22 9.61 9.47
N LEU A 68 0.02 8.97 8.33
CA LEU A 68 0.29 9.67 7.06
C LEU A 68 -0.86 10.60 6.68
N LYS A 69 -2.12 10.18 6.88
CA LYS A 69 -3.30 11.02 6.63
C LYS A 69 -3.32 12.30 7.49
N LYS A 70 -2.85 12.26 8.73
CA LYS A 70 -2.80 13.44 9.60
C LYS A 70 -1.76 14.46 9.15
N THR A 71 -0.72 14.00 8.45
CA THR A 71 0.36 14.85 7.95
C THR A 71 0.09 15.45 6.57
N LEU A 72 -1.03 15.08 5.93
CA LEU A 72 -1.44 15.68 4.66
C LEU A 72 -2.04 17.08 4.92
N PRO A 73 -1.69 18.09 4.09
CA PRO A 73 -2.24 19.44 4.19
C PRO A 73 -3.73 19.53 3.87
#